data_AF-A0A5J5EV14-F1
#
_entry.id   AF-A0A5J5EV14-F1
#
_cell.length_a   1.000
_cell.length_b   1.000
_cell.length_c   1.000
_cell.angle_alpha   90.00
_cell.angle_beta   90.00
_cell.angle_gamma   90.00
#
_symmetry.space_group_name_H-M   'P 1'
#
loop_
_entity.id
_entity.type
_entity.pdbx_description
1 polymer ?
#
loop_
_entity_poly.entity_id
_entity_poly.type
_entity_poly.pdbx_seq_one_letter_code
_entity_poly.pdbx_strand_id
1 'polypeptide(L)'
;MQHEALQLVFDGRLIFPPIENPQNILDCGYGSGAWAVDVAEKYPDCQVVGVDITPHMQPDGVPRNLWLQADDLNDPFTFPSNEFDLVHSRGVVTGINKDRWPSYIQDCVRVCKPGGWLQFVEPYHNIQSDNGTLTNDHALRQVSTYFSHAIGDVKDIRAPMRLGEMMRNAGLVGVATQMVQLPLNGWPTDPRNKQIGEMFNKPYKDAIASHCQYPFIEYLGMDMTEAHILFARARQDIDNPSLKPYIAL
;
A
#
# COMPACT_ATOMS: atom_id res chain seq x y z
N MET A 1 10.26 -9.01 -1.16
CA MET A 1 9.41 -9.15 -2.38
C MET A 1 8.55 -7.93 -2.70
N GLN A 2 7.49 -7.57 -1.95
CA GLN A 2 6.65 -6.40 -2.33
C GLN A 2 7.47 -5.10 -2.35
N HIS A 3 8.33 -4.88 -1.36
CA HIS A 3 9.19 -3.70 -1.32
C HIS A 3 10.16 -3.62 -2.51
N GLU A 4 10.86 -4.72 -2.83
CA GLU A 4 11.77 -4.83 -3.99
C GLU A 4 11.05 -4.54 -5.32
N ALA A 5 9.84 -5.07 -5.50
CA ALA A 5 9.06 -4.82 -6.70
C ALA A 5 8.69 -3.33 -6.82
N LEU A 6 8.34 -2.68 -5.70
CA LEU A 6 8.10 -1.24 -5.67
C LEU A 6 9.38 -0.42 -5.90
N GLN A 7 10.55 -0.88 -5.46
CA GLN A 7 11.80 -0.21 -5.82
C GLN A 7 12.00 -0.19 -7.34
N LEU A 8 11.71 -1.28 -8.05
CA LEU A 8 11.80 -1.30 -9.51
C LEU A 8 10.79 -0.34 -10.16
N VAL A 9 9.55 -0.29 -9.64
CA VAL A 9 8.50 0.64 -10.08
C VAL A 9 8.94 2.10 -9.92
N PHE A 10 9.67 2.40 -8.84
CA PHE A 10 10.09 3.74 -8.46
C PHE A 10 11.54 4.07 -8.81
N ASP A 11 12.19 3.25 -9.64
CA ASP A 11 13.59 3.42 -10.06
C ASP A 11 14.56 3.60 -8.88
N GLY A 12 14.34 2.82 -7.82
CA GLY A 12 15.12 2.84 -6.58
C GLY A 12 14.85 4.05 -5.68
N ARG A 13 13.89 4.91 -6.01
CA ARG A 13 13.57 6.09 -5.18
C ARG A 13 12.73 5.67 -3.96
N LEU A 14 13.25 5.95 -2.77
CA LEU A 14 12.55 5.74 -1.49
C LEU A 14 11.72 6.96 -1.08
N ILE A 15 12.23 8.17 -1.38
CA ILE A 15 11.62 9.47 -1.07
C ILE A 15 11.43 10.23 -2.38
N PHE A 16 10.20 10.65 -2.68
CA PHE A 16 9.86 11.44 -3.87
C PHE A 16 10.00 12.94 -3.67
N PRO A 17 9.57 13.51 -2.53
CA PRO A 17 9.84 14.91 -2.21
C PRO A 17 11.33 15.26 -2.30
N PRO A 18 11.67 16.51 -2.66
CA PRO A 18 13.04 16.97 -2.75
C PRO A 18 13.64 17.24 -1.36
N ILE A 19 13.81 16.19 -0.55
CA ILE A 19 14.44 16.26 0.78
C ILE A 19 15.86 15.71 0.66
N GLU A 20 16.86 16.57 0.90
CA GLU A 20 18.27 16.18 0.79
C GLU A 20 18.80 15.53 2.07
N ASN A 21 18.53 16.13 3.23
CA ASN A 21 19.08 15.72 4.53
C ASN A 21 17.98 15.60 5.59
N PRO A 22 17.06 14.62 5.47
CA PRO A 22 16.03 14.43 6.48
C PRO A 22 16.67 14.16 7.85
N GLN A 23 16.09 14.68 8.93
CA GLN A 23 16.58 14.46 10.29
C GLN A 23 15.68 13.47 11.04
N ASN A 24 14.37 13.55 10.83
CA ASN A 24 13.38 12.67 11.43
C ASN A 24 12.32 12.24 10.40
N ILE A 25 12.04 10.94 10.31
CA ILE A 25 11.04 10.35 9.42
C ILE A 25 10.11 9.44 10.21
N LEU A 26 8.81 9.55 9.94
CA LEU A 26 7.80 8.61 10.43
C LEU A 26 7.34 7.70 9.27
N ASP A 27 7.39 6.39 9.46
CA ASP A 27 6.85 5.36 8.56
C ASP A 27 5.58 4.76 9.15
N CYS A 28 4.43 5.08 8.55
CA CYS A 28 3.13 4.58 8.97
C CYS A 28 2.77 3.29 8.25
N GLY A 29 2.60 2.21 9.01
CA GLY A 29 2.32 0.88 8.48
C GLY A 29 3.56 0.22 7.91
N TYR A 30 4.65 0.20 8.69
CA TYR A 30 5.95 -0.28 8.20
C TYR A 30 5.92 -1.75 7.76
N GLY A 31 4.95 -2.55 8.23
CA GLY A 31 4.81 -3.97 7.91
C GLY A 31 6.12 -4.71 8.16
N SER A 32 6.76 -5.25 7.11
CA SER A 32 8.04 -5.96 7.28
C SER A 32 9.22 -5.05 7.67
N GLY A 33 9.07 -3.72 7.64
CA GLY A 33 10.11 -2.75 7.97
C GLY A 33 11.13 -2.50 6.85
N ALA A 34 10.99 -3.15 5.70
CA ALA A 34 12.01 -3.13 4.65
C ALA A 34 12.30 -1.72 4.09
N TRP A 35 11.26 -0.89 3.91
CA TRP A 35 11.47 0.49 3.47
C TRP A 35 12.15 1.33 4.56
N ALA A 36 11.73 1.17 5.82
CA ALA A 36 12.32 1.89 6.95
C ALA A 36 13.81 1.55 7.13
N VAL A 37 14.19 0.27 6.95
CA VAL A 37 15.59 -0.18 6.92
C VAL A 37 16.37 0.51 5.80
N ASP A 38 15.90 0.42 4.56
CA ASP A 38 16.59 1.02 3.41
C ASP A 38 16.75 2.55 3.56
N VAL A 39 15.76 3.23 4.14
CA VAL A 39 15.83 4.67 4.43
C VAL A 39 16.85 4.96 5.54
N ALA A 40 16.83 4.18 6.63
CA ALA A 40 17.76 4.36 7.74
C ALA A 40 19.22 4.10 7.32
N GLU A 41 19.47 3.11 6.44
CA GLU A 41 20.78 2.86 5.87
C GLU A 41 21.23 3.96 4.91
N LYS A 42 20.31 4.48 4.09
CA LYS A 42 20.60 5.57 3.13
C LYS A 42 20.90 6.90 3.83
N TYR A 43 20.24 7.18 4.95
CA TYR A 43 20.38 8.41 5.72
C TYR A 43 20.81 8.11 7.17
N PRO A 44 22.09 7.82 7.42
CA PRO A 44 22.57 7.37 8.74
C PRO A 44 22.41 8.43 9.86
N ASP A 45 22.32 9.71 9.49
CA ASP A 45 22.08 10.83 10.42
C ASP A 45 20.58 11.12 10.63
N CYS A 46 19.69 10.42 9.92
CA CYS A 46 18.25 10.56 10.04
C CYS A 46 17.69 9.53 11.01
N GLN A 47 16.87 9.97 11.97
CA GLN A 47 16.08 9.07 12.80
C GLN A 47 14.82 8.61 12.06
N VAL A 48 14.60 7.30 12.03
CA VAL A 48 13.43 6.70 11.38
C VAL A 48 12.60 5.99 12.44
N VAL A 49 11.35 6.40 12.60
CA VAL A 49 10.38 5.76 13.49
C VAL A 49 9.33 5.06 12.62
N GLY A 50 9.16 3.76 12.78
CA GLY A 50 8.11 2.99 12.14
C GLY A 50 7.01 2.63 13.13
N VAL A 51 5.75 2.84 12.77
CA VAL A 51 4.57 2.37 13.51
C VAL A 51 3.79 1.32 12.73
N ASP A 52 3.33 0.26 13.40
CA ASP A 52 2.45 -0.77 12.81
C ASP A 52 1.61 -1.42 13.93
N ILE A 53 0.39 -1.86 13.63
CA ILE A 53 -0.49 -2.49 14.61
C ILE A 53 0.05 -3.84 15.09
N THR A 54 0.80 -4.52 14.23
CA THR A 54 1.48 -5.77 14.57
C THR A 54 2.98 -5.57 14.56
N PRO A 55 3.66 -5.67 15.72
CA PRO A 55 5.11 -5.64 15.73
C PRO A 55 5.64 -6.88 15.02
N HIS A 56 6.29 -6.69 13.88
CA HIS A 56 7.07 -7.76 13.27
C HIS A 56 8.39 -7.90 14.04
N MET A 57 8.86 -9.14 14.25
CA MET A 57 10.14 -9.38 14.92
C MET A 57 11.23 -8.57 14.22
N GLN A 58 11.92 -7.71 14.97
CA GLN A 58 13.10 -7.00 14.47
C GLN A 58 14.11 -8.05 14.00
N PRO A 59 14.47 -8.09 12.70
CA PRO A 59 15.55 -8.96 12.26
C PRO A 59 16.83 -8.58 13.01
N ASP A 60 17.67 -9.57 13.31
CA ASP A 60 19.02 -9.28 13.82
C ASP A 60 19.72 -8.34 12.82
N GLY A 61 20.16 -7.16 13.29
CA GLY A 61 20.90 -6.18 12.46
C GLY A 61 20.13 -4.95 11.98
N VAL A 62 19.02 -4.56 12.62
CA VAL A 62 18.37 -3.25 12.35
C VAL A 62 19.34 -2.06 12.54
N PRO A 63 19.30 -1.05 11.65
CA PRO A 63 20.12 0.16 11.78
C PRO A 63 19.93 0.86 13.13
N ARG A 64 20.99 1.48 13.66
CA ARG A 64 20.97 2.13 15.00
C ARG A 64 20.05 3.36 15.08
N ASN A 65 19.68 3.91 13.93
CA ASN A 65 18.81 5.06 13.74
C ASN A 65 17.38 4.66 13.34
N LEU A 66 17.00 3.40 13.56
CA LEU A 66 15.66 2.88 13.28
C LEU A 66 14.97 2.39 14.56
N TRP A 67 13.76 2.89 14.82
CA TRP A 67 12.89 2.45 15.91
C TRP A 67 11.56 1.96 15.37
N LEU A 68 11.25 0.69 15.59
CA LEU A 68 9.96 0.10 15.21
C LEU A 68 9.11 -0.10 16.47
N GLN A 69 7.90 0.47 16.47
CA GLN A 69 6.96 0.41 17.59
C GLN A 69 5.60 -0.15 17.17
N ALA A 70 4.91 -0.77 18.11
CA ALA A 70 3.53 -1.20 17.92
C ALA A 70 2.58 -0.01 18.20
N ASP A 71 1.75 0.38 17.24
CA ASP A 71 0.76 1.46 17.39
C ASP A 71 -0.38 1.29 16.37
N ASP A 72 -1.60 1.72 16.71
CA ASP A 72 -2.76 1.65 15.80
C ASP A 72 -2.96 3.00 15.11
N LEU A 73 -2.82 3.02 13.78
CA LEU A 73 -3.06 4.22 12.96
C LEU A 73 -4.53 4.69 13.00
N ASN A 74 -5.46 3.87 13.51
CA ASN A 74 -6.84 4.26 13.77
C ASN A 74 -7.01 5.11 15.02
N ASP A 75 -6.02 5.14 15.91
CA ASP A 75 -5.99 6.03 17.06
C ASP A 75 -5.28 7.36 16.73
N PRO A 76 -5.55 8.44 17.48
CA PRO A 76 -4.83 9.69 17.34
C PRO A 76 -3.33 9.52 17.60
N PHE A 77 -2.50 10.13 16.77
CA PHE A 77 -1.04 10.00 16.91
C PHE A 77 -0.56 10.58 18.25
N THR A 78 0.29 9.83 18.94
CA THR A 78 0.84 10.22 20.25
C THR A 78 2.11 11.07 20.15
N PHE A 79 2.61 11.30 18.94
CA PHE A 79 3.80 12.12 18.69
C PHE A 79 3.55 13.63 18.88
N PRO A 80 4.56 14.38 19.36
CA PRO A 80 4.61 15.83 19.29
C PRO A 80 4.24 16.42 17.91
N SER A 81 3.75 17.66 17.93
CA SER A 81 3.51 18.39 16.69
C SER A 81 4.83 18.86 16.09
N ASN A 82 4.93 18.92 14.76
CA ASN A 82 6.09 19.43 14.03
C ASN A 82 7.41 18.68 14.33
N GLU A 83 7.37 17.36 14.40
CA GLU A 83 8.52 16.52 14.75
C GLU A 83 9.23 15.94 13.53
N PHE A 84 8.48 15.57 12.48
CA PHE A 84 9.01 14.81 11.34
C PHE A 84 9.19 15.68 10.10
N ASP A 85 10.33 15.51 9.41
CA ASP A 85 10.60 16.14 8.11
C ASP A 85 9.80 15.44 6.98
N LEU A 86 9.55 14.14 7.14
CA LEU A 86 8.72 13.33 6.25
C LEU A 86 7.81 12.41 7.07
N VAL A 87 6.52 12.40 6.73
CA VAL A 87 5.59 11.34 7.13
C VAL A 87 5.28 10.48 5.91
N HIS A 88 5.79 9.25 5.92
CA HIS A 88 5.56 8.24 4.90
C HIS A 88 4.42 7.33 5.32
N SER A 89 3.53 6.98 4.39
CA SER A 89 2.45 6.02 4.61
C SER A 89 2.30 5.14 3.38
N ARG A 90 2.29 3.82 3.55
CA ARG A 90 2.21 2.91 2.41
C ARG A 90 1.49 1.62 2.70
N GLY A 91 0.46 1.35 1.89
CA GLY A 91 -0.25 0.07 1.90
C GLY A 91 -1.15 -0.11 3.12
N VAL A 92 -1.62 0.99 3.73
CA VAL A 92 -2.47 0.95 4.92
C VAL A 92 -3.96 1.00 4.59
N VAL A 93 -4.35 1.03 3.31
CA VAL A 93 -5.75 1.25 2.89
C VAL A 93 -6.77 0.27 3.48
N THR A 94 -6.39 -0.98 3.67
CA THR A 94 -7.24 -2.01 4.30
C THR A 94 -7.18 -1.97 5.82
N GLY A 95 -6.19 -1.28 6.42
CA GLY A 95 -6.02 -1.09 7.85
C GLY A 95 -6.74 0.13 8.41
N ILE A 96 -6.83 1.23 7.65
CA ILE A 96 -7.48 2.48 8.08
C ILE A 96 -9.01 2.40 7.95
N ASN A 97 -9.72 2.71 9.03
CA ASN A 97 -11.18 2.79 9.05
C ASN A 97 -11.68 3.88 8.09
N LYS A 98 -12.84 3.63 7.47
CA LYS A 98 -13.45 4.52 6.47
C LYS A 98 -13.54 5.97 6.92
N ASP A 99 -14.03 6.21 8.14
CA ASP A 99 -14.23 7.56 8.67
C ASP A 99 -12.96 8.16 9.30
N ARG A 100 -11.89 7.36 9.42
CA ARG A 100 -10.60 7.77 10.01
C ARG A 100 -9.71 8.52 9.02
N TRP A 101 -9.86 8.32 7.71
CA TRP A 101 -8.99 8.94 6.69
C TRP A 101 -8.79 10.46 6.84
N PRO A 102 -9.84 11.29 7.02
CA PRO A 102 -9.65 12.73 7.16
C PRO A 102 -8.82 13.09 8.41
N SER A 103 -9.12 12.48 9.56
CA SER A 103 -8.39 12.75 10.79
C SER A 103 -6.99 12.13 10.78
N TYR A 104 -6.79 11.01 10.07
CA TYR A 104 -5.50 10.36 9.91
C TYR A 104 -4.53 11.27 9.16
N ILE A 105 -4.99 11.84 8.05
CA ILE A 105 -4.20 12.83 7.31
C ILE A 105 -3.94 14.07 8.16
N GLN A 106 -4.93 14.55 8.95
CA GLN A 106 -4.72 15.67 9.88
C GLN A 106 -3.66 15.36 10.95
N ASP A 107 -3.62 14.15 11.49
CA ASP A 107 -2.58 13.72 12.42
C ASP A 107 -1.20 13.70 11.73
N CYS A 108 -1.12 13.14 10.52
CA CYS A 108 0.10 13.19 9.71
C CYS A 108 0.57 14.64 9.48
N VAL A 109 -0.35 15.57 9.15
CA VAL A 109 -0.02 17.00 9.00
C VAL A 109 0.49 17.59 10.30
N ARG A 110 -0.18 17.30 11.43
CA ARG A 110 0.16 17.87 12.74
C ARG A 110 1.56 17.46 13.19
N VAL A 111 1.93 16.19 13.02
CA VAL A 111 3.25 15.69 13.42
C VAL A 111 4.34 16.05 12.41
N CYS A 112 3.97 16.40 11.18
CA CYS A 112 4.91 16.90 10.17
C CYS A 112 5.32 18.34 10.47
N LYS A 113 6.60 18.66 10.30
CA LYS A 113 7.14 20.02 10.44
C LYS A 113 6.53 20.96 9.40
N PRO A 114 6.44 22.27 9.68
CA PRO A 114 6.18 23.27 8.65
C PRO A 114 7.28 23.19 7.57
N GLY A 115 6.87 22.99 6.32
CA GLY A 115 7.79 22.78 5.19
C GLY A 115 8.26 21.33 5.01
N GLY A 116 7.85 20.41 5.89
CA GLY A 116 8.01 18.97 5.70
C GLY A 116 7.02 18.40 4.69
N TRP A 117 7.11 17.10 4.45
CA TRP A 117 6.32 16.41 3.42
C TRP A 117 5.52 15.24 3.95
N LEU A 118 4.38 14.97 3.30
CA LEU A 118 3.69 13.69 3.38
C LEU A 118 3.91 12.93 2.07
N GLN A 119 4.18 11.64 2.16
CA GLN A 119 4.31 10.75 1.00
C GLN A 119 3.44 9.52 1.21
N PHE A 120 2.37 9.39 0.42
CA PHE A 120 1.42 8.28 0.51
C PHE A 120 1.50 7.42 -0.75
N VAL A 121 1.53 6.10 -0.58
CA VAL A 121 1.56 5.12 -1.66
C VAL A 121 0.55 4.01 -1.34
N GLU A 122 -0.59 3.99 -2.00
CA GLU A 122 -1.70 3.11 -1.64
C GLU A 122 -2.21 2.29 -2.82
N PRO A 123 -2.32 0.95 -2.70
CA PRO A 123 -2.91 0.15 -3.75
C PRO A 123 -4.39 0.46 -3.89
N TYR A 124 -4.84 0.63 -5.13
CA TYR A 124 -6.27 0.62 -5.44
C TYR A 124 -6.70 -0.80 -5.82
N HIS A 125 -7.39 -1.46 -4.90
CA HIS A 125 -7.84 -2.87 -5.00
C HIS A 125 -8.94 -3.13 -6.05
N ASN A 126 -9.02 -2.31 -7.09
CA ASN A 126 -9.88 -2.53 -8.26
C ASN A 126 -9.07 -3.13 -9.40
N ILE A 127 -9.22 -4.44 -9.61
CA ILE A 127 -8.51 -5.17 -10.65
C ILE A 127 -9.13 -4.87 -12.01
N GLN A 128 -8.28 -4.48 -12.96
CA GLN A 128 -8.66 -4.02 -14.29
C GLN A 128 -7.85 -4.74 -15.36
N SER A 129 -8.18 -4.45 -16.61
CA SER A 129 -7.56 -5.03 -17.80
C SER A 129 -7.25 -3.93 -18.80
N ASP A 130 -6.03 -3.93 -19.32
CA ASP A 130 -5.52 -2.90 -20.25
C ASP A 130 -6.29 -2.89 -21.59
N ASN A 131 -6.81 -4.05 -22.00
CA ASN A 131 -7.59 -4.24 -23.23
C ASN A 131 -9.08 -4.51 -22.99
N GLY A 132 -9.55 -4.43 -21.74
CA GLY A 132 -10.96 -4.61 -21.38
C GLY A 132 -11.49 -6.05 -21.48
N THR A 133 -10.63 -7.05 -21.64
CA THR A 133 -11.05 -8.45 -21.78
C THR A 133 -11.34 -9.15 -20.45
N LEU A 134 -10.91 -8.57 -19.33
CA LEU A 134 -11.31 -9.02 -18.00
C LEU A 134 -12.74 -8.54 -17.68
N THR A 135 -13.71 -9.43 -17.82
CA THR A 135 -15.14 -9.19 -17.58
C THR A 135 -15.59 -9.67 -16.19
N ASN A 136 -16.84 -9.39 -15.81
CA ASN A 136 -17.44 -9.86 -14.55
C ASN A 136 -17.60 -11.39 -14.45
N ASP A 137 -17.46 -12.12 -15.56
CA ASP A 137 -17.50 -13.59 -15.58
C ASP A 137 -16.19 -14.22 -15.10
N HIS A 138 -15.11 -13.43 -15.08
CA HIS A 138 -13.80 -13.88 -14.62
C HIS A 138 -13.71 -13.87 -13.10
N ALA A 139 -13.15 -14.92 -12.53
CA ALA A 139 -12.98 -15.09 -11.10
C ALA A 139 -12.13 -13.96 -10.50
N LEU A 140 -11.09 -13.51 -11.20
CA LEU A 140 -10.25 -12.39 -10.75
C LEU A 140 -11.05 -11.08 -10.57
N ARG A 141 -11.98 -10.79 -11.50
CA ARG A 141 -12.85 -9.61 -11.39
C ARG A 141 -13.85 -9.77 -10.24
N GLN A 142 -14.41 -10.97 -10.08
CA GLN A 142 -15.31 -11.30 -8.97
C GLN A 142 -14.63 -11.12 -7.62
N VAL A 143 -13.37 -11.57 -7.47
CA VAL A 143 -12.59 -11.36 -6.24
C VAL A 143 -12.51 -9.88 -5.87
N SER A 144 -12.12 -9.00 -6.80
CA SER A 144 -12.06 -7.56 -6.49
C SER A 144 -13.42 -6.96 -6.11
N THR A 145 -14.50 -7.44 -6.74
CA THR A 145 -15.88 -6.98 -6.47
C THR A 145 -16.37 -7.44 -5.10
N TYR A 146 -16.20 -8.73 -4.79
CA TYR A 146 -16.58 -9.30 -3.50
C TYR A 146 -15.75 -8.73 -2.37
N PHE A 147 -14.44 -8.53 -2.57
CA PHE A 147 -13.59 -7.87 -1.59
C PHE A 147 -14.08 -6.46 -1.28
N SER A 148 -14.35 -5.66 -2.32
CA SER A 148 -14.91 -4.32 -2.19
C SER A 148 -16.22 -4.30 -1.40
N HIS A 149 -17.09 -5.29 -1.63
CA HIS A 149 -18.37 -5.41 -0.93
C HIS A 149 -18.19 -5.85 0.53
N ALA A 150 -17.35 -6.86 0.77
CA ALA A 150 -17.12 -7.45 2.08
C ALA A 150 -16.61 -6.44 3.11
N ILE A 151 -15.71 -5.54 2.71
CA ILE A 151 -15.09 -4.58 3.65
C ILE A 151 -15.63 -3.15 3.53
N GLY A 152 -16.51 -2.87 2.56
CA GLY A 152 -16.92 -1.50 2.19
C GLY A 152 -17.71 -0.73 3.26
N ASP A 153 -18.26 -1.45 4.24
CA ASP A 153 -18.96 -0.86 5.39
C ASP A 153 -17.99 -0.32 6.44
N VAL A 154 -16.80 -0.93 6.55
CA VAL A 154 -15.80 -0.59 7.59
C VAL A 154 -14.60 0.15 7.01
N LYS A 155 -14.20 -0.16 5.77
CA LYS A 155 -13.03 0.38 5.08
C LYS A 155 -13.44 1.11 3.81
N ASP A 156 -12.65 2.11 3.42
CA ASP A 156 -12.83 2.80 2.14
C ASP A 156 -11.70 2.46 1.17
N ILE A 157 -11.90 1.43 0.36
CA ILE A 157 -10.95 1.01 -0.68
C ILE A 157 -10.80 2.05 -1.81
N ARG A 158 -11.66 3.08 -1.87
CA ARG A 158 -11.55 4.17 -2.84
C ARG A 158 -10.87 5.40 -2.23
N ALA A 159 -10.49 5.39 -0.96
CA ALA A 159 -9.73 6.47 -0.34
C ALA A 159 -8.46 6.85 -1.12
N PRO A 160 -7.67 5.90 -1.70
CA PRO A 160 -6.48 6.23 -2.49
C PRO A 160 -6.74 7.24 -3.62
N MET A 161 -7.91 7.13 -4.27
CA MET A 161 -8.32 8.01 -5.37
C MET A 161 -8.57 9.46 -4.92
N ARG A 162 -8.74 9.69 -3.62
CA ARG A 162 -9.10 10.98 -3.02
C ARG A 162 -7.98 11.58 -2.16
N LEU A 163 -6.86 10.88 -1.99
CA LEU A 163 -5.75 11.33 -1.13
C LEU A 163 -5.27 12.74 -1.49
N GLY A 164 -5.10 13.05 -2.77
CA GLY A 164 -4.67 14.39 -3.19
C GLY A 164 -5.67 15.49 -2.82
N GLU A 165 -6.97 15.22 -2.86
CA GLU A 165 -8.00 16.17 -2.40
C GLU A 165 -7.98 16.29 -0.88
N MET A 166 -7.94 15.16 -0.17
CA MET A 166 -7.89 15.13 1.30
C MET A 166 -6.65 15.87 1.85
N MET A 167 -5.48 15.71 1.22
CA MET A 167 -4.26 16.42 1.58
C MET A 167 -4.39 17.94 1.38
N ARG A 168 -4.98 18.40 0.28
CA ARG A 168 -5.24 19.83 0.07
C ARG A 168 -6.22 20.39 1.10
N ASN A 169 -7.29 19.65 1.39
CA ASN A 169 -8.27 20.03 2.40
C ASN A 169 -7.68 20.08 3.82
N ALA A 170 -6.64 19.27 4.09
CA ALA A 170 -5.88 19.30 5.33
C ALA A 170 -4.82 20.43 5.39
N GLY A 171 -4.71 21.26 4.34
CA GLY A 171 -3.84 22.42 4.31
C GLY A 171 -2.47 22.21 3.67
N LEU A 172 -2.20 21.05 3.07
CA LEU A 172 -0.96 20.87 2.30
C LEU A 172 -0.97 21.68 1.01
N VAL A 173 0.20 22.23 0.69
CA VAL A 173 0.49 22.88 -0.59
C VAL A 173 1.42 21.99 -1.43
N GLY A 174 1.50 22.23 -2.74
CA GLY A 174 2.39 21.44 -3.62
C GLY A 174 1.97 19.98 -3.80
N VAL A 175 0.68 19.66 -3.63
CA VAL A 175 0.17 18.28 -3.71
C VAL A 175 0.20 17.77 -5.16
N ALA A 176 1.11 16.83 -5.40
CA ALA A 176 1.19 16.04 -6.63
C ALA A 176 0.63 14.63 -6.42
N THR A 177 -0.04 14.11 -7.43
CA THR A 177 -0.61 12.76 -7.45
C THR A 177 -0.24 12.07 -8.74
N GLN A 178 0.18 10.82 -8.66
CA GLN A 178 0.47 9.99 -9.82
C GLN A 178 -0.14 8.62 -9.58
N MET A 179 -0.80 8.09 -10.61
CA MET A 179 -1.28 6.71 -10.62
C MET A 179 -0.34 5.88 -11.48
N VAL A 180 0.09 4.73 -10.96
CA VAL A 180 0.95 3.78 -11.65
C VAL A 180 0.17 2.49 -11.87
N GLN A 181 0.13 2.02 -13.12
CA GLN A 181 -0.40 0.70 -13.40
C GLN A 181 0.65 -0.37 -13.04
N LEU A 182 0.26 -1.32 -12.21
CA LEU A 182 1.05 -2.49 -11.84
C LEU A 182 0.48 -3.73 -12.55
N PRO A 183 1.14 -4.23 -13.61
CA PRO A 183 0.79 -5.49 -14.25
C PRO A 183 0.80 -6.64 -13.24
N LEU A 184 -0.12 -7.59 -13.37
CA LEU A 184 -0.15 -8.80 -12.52
C LEU A 184 0.52 -10.02 -13.18
N ASN A 185 0.97 -9.89 -14.43
CA ASN A 185 1.79 -10.87 -15.13
C ASN A 185 2.65 -10.19 -16.21
N GLY A 186 3.48 -10.96 -16.92
CA GLY A 186 4.40 -10.47 -17.95
C GLY A 186 3.77 -10.10 -19.31
N TRP A 187 2.51 -9.65 -19.35
CA TRP A 187 1.83 -9.19 -20.58
C TRP A 187 2.40 -7.92 -21.24
N PRO A 188 3.04 -6.96 -20.53
CA PRO A 188 3.60 -5.78 -21.17
C PRO A 188 4.72 -6.12 -22.15
N THR A 189 4.85 -5.35 -23.22
CA THR A 189 5.96 -5.48 -24.18
C THR A 189 7.22 -4.76 -23.73
N ASP A 190 7.07 -3.71 -22.92
CA ASP A 190 8.20 -3.00 -22.31
C ASP A 190 8.92 -3.93 -21.32
N PRO A 191 10.24 -4.15 -21.44
CA PRO A 191 10.97 -5.11 -20.60
C PRO A 191 10.88 -4.82 -19.10
N ARG A 192 10.90 -3.53 -18.70
CA ARG A 192 10.82 -3.11 -17.30
C ARG A 192 9.44 -3.44 -16.74
N ASN A 193 8.38 -3.06 -17.43
CA ASN A 193 6.99 -3.36 -17.01
C ASN A 193 6.69 -4.86 -17.04
N LYS A 194 7.27 -5.61 -17.97
CA LYS A 194 7.18 -7.07 -18.00
C LYS A 194 7.81 -7.69 -16.76
N GLN A 195 9.03 -7.28 -16.41
CA GLN A 195 9.72 -7.74 -15.21
C GLN A 195 8.93 -7.40 -13.94
N ILE A 196 8.38 -6.18 -13.84
CA ILE A 196 7.49 -5.78 -12.75
C ILE A 196 6.32 -6.76 -12.64
N GLY A 197 5.63 -7.04 -13.75
CA GLY A 197 4.50 -7.97 -13.77
C GLY A 197 4.85 -9.40 -13.34
N GLU A 198 6.01 -9.90 -13.77
CA GLU A 198 6.53 -11.21 -13.35
C GLU A 198 6.87 -11.25 -11.85
N MET A 199 7.46 -10.17 -11.32
CA MET A 199 7.75 -10.03 -9.88
C MET A 199 6.49 -9.95 -9.02
N PHE A 200 5.44 -9.27 -9.50
CA PHE A 200 4.17 -9.14 -8.75
C PHE A 200 3.27 -10.37 -8.86
N ASN A 201 3.42 -11.21 -9.89
CA ASN A 201 2.53 -12.33 -10.17
C ASN A 201 2.34 -13.27 -8.97
N LYS A 202 3.43 -13.85 -8.44
CA LYS A 202 3.34 -14.78 -7.31
C LYS A 202 2.91 -14.09 -6.01
N PRO A 203 3.54 -12.99 -5.56
CA PRO A 203 3.12 -12.29 -4.34
C PRO A 203 1.65 -11.89 -4.37
N TYR A 204 1.12 -11.44 -5.52
CA TYR A 204 -0.28 -11.05 -5.64
C TYR A 204 -1.24 -12.23 -5.53
N LYS A 205 -0.92 -13.39 -6.14
CA LYS A 205 -1.70 -14.63 -5.99
C LYS A 205 -1.73 -15.16 -4.56
N ASP A 206 -0.64 -15.01 -3.83
CA ASP A 206 -0.55 -15.37 -2.42
C ASP A 206 -1.41 -14.39 -1.59
N ALA A 207 -1.34 -13.09 -1.90
CA ALA A 207 -2.10 -12.03 -1.25
C ALA A 207 -3.62 -12.17 -1.41
N ILE A 208 -4.13 -12.65 -2.56
CA ILE A 208 -5.58 -12.88 -2.74
C ILE A 208 -6.12 -13.78 -1.65
N ALA A 209 -5.47 -14.93 -1.39
CA ALA A 209 -5.95 -15.86 -0.39
C ALA A 209 -5.83 -15.28 1.03
N SER A 210 -4.71 -14.64 1.36
CA SER A 210 -4.50 -14.10 2.71
C SER A 210 -5.44 -12.94 3.04
N HIS A 211 -5.72 -12.04 2.10
CA HIS A 211 -6.54 -10.85 2.34
C HIS A 211 -8.03 -11.13 2.17
N CYS A 212 -8.43 -12.02 1.25
CA CYS A 212 -9.84 -12.19 0.90
C CYS A 212 -10.52 -13.31 1.71
N GLN A 213 -9.78 -14.29 2.22
CA GLN A 213 -10.39 -15.46 2.86
C GLN A 213 -11.28 -15.08 4.05
N TYR A 214 -10.76 -14.30 5.01
CA TYR A 214 -11.52 -13.91 6.19
C TYR A 214 -12.74 -13.04 5.83
N PRO A 215 -12.61 -11.94 5.05
CA PRO A 215 -13.77 -11.13 4.65
C PRO A 215 -14.83 -11.92 3.87
N PHE A 216 -14.44 -12.87 3.02
CA PHE A 216 -15.40 -13.60 2.19
C PHE A 216 -16.20 -14.59 3.03
N ILE A 217 -15.54 -15.28 3.96
CA ILE A 217 -16.21 -16.27 4.81
C ILE A 217 -17.06 -15.55 5.87
N GLU A 218 -16.46 -14.61 6.61
CA GLU A 218 -17.12 -14.02 7.78
C GLU A 218 -18.10 -12.90 7.42
N TYR A 219 -17.78 -12.05 6.43
CA TYR A 219 -18.62 -10.89 6.12
C TYR A 219 -19.60 -11.17 4.98
N LEU A 220 -19.26 -12.03 4.02
CA LEU A 220 -20.17 -12.43 2.94
C LEU A 220 -20.86 -13.77 3.18
N GLY A 221 -20.47 -14.54 4.20
CA GLY A 221 -21.04 -15.86 4.48
C GLY A 221 -20.73 -16.90 3.40
N MET A 222 -19.67 -16.71 2.60
CA MET A 222 -19.29 -17.63 1.53
C MET A 222 -18.76 -18.94 2.12
N ASP A 223 -19.15 -20.08 1.54
CA ASP A 223 -18.56 -21.36 1.92
C ASP A 223 -17.05 -21.36 1.66
N MET A 224 -16.28 -21.91 2.60
CA MET A 224 -14.81 -21.95 2.52
C MET A 224 -14.31 -22.64 1.24
N THR A 225 -14.96 -23.72 0.82
CA THR A 225 -14.66 -24.47 -0.40
C THR A 225 -14.93 -23.63 -1.63
N GLU A 226 -16.07 -22.93 -1.66
CA GLU A 226 -16.42 -22.03 -2.75
C GLU A 226 -15.42 -20.87 -2.87
N ALA A 227 -15.02 -20.28 -1.74
CA ALA A 227 -14.00 -19.23 -1.70
C ALA A 227 -12.65 -19.73 -2.25
N HIS A 228 -12.21 -20.92 -1.83
CA HIS A 228 -10.96 -21.51 -2.33
C HIS A 228 -11.01 -21.84 -3.82
N ILE A 229 -12.15 -22.32 -4.34
CA ILE A 229 -12.34 -22.54 -5.78
C ILE A 229 -12.26 -21.21 -6.53
N LEU A 230 -12.90 -20.16 -6.01
CA LEU A 230 -12.86 -18.82 -6.61
C LEU A 230 -11.42 -18.29 -6.64
N PHE A 231 -10.67 -18.41 -5.55
CA PHE A 231 -9.27 -17.98 -5.50
C PHE A 231 -8.39 -18.78 -6.46
N ALA A 232 -8.60 -20.10 -6.58
CA ALA A 232 -7.88 -20.93 -7.54
C ALA A 232 -8.13 -20.48 -8.99
N ARG A 233 -9.38 -20.19 -9.35
CA ARG A 233 -9.73 -19.66 -10.67
C ARG A 233 -9.16 -18.25 -10.90
N ALA A 234 -9.20 -17.38 -9.90
CA ALA A 234 -8.61 -16.04 -9.99
C ALA A 234 -7.09 -16.09 -10.24
N ARG A 235 -6.39 -17.08 -9.67
CA ARG A 235 -4.96 -17.33 -9.94
C ARG A 235 -4.72 -17.74 -11.39
N GLN A 236 -5.62 -18.54 -11.98
CA GLN A 236 -5.55 -18.92 -13.40
C GLN A 236 -5.80 -17.71 -14.31
N ASP A 237 -6.77 -16.85 -13.97
CA ASP A 237 -7.01 -15.59 -14.68
C ASP A 237 -5.77 -14.68 -14.64
N ILE A 238 -5.09 -14.57 -13.48
CA ILE A 238 -3.82 -13.83 -13.37
C ILE A 238 -2.77 -14.39 -14.31
N ASP A 239 -2.71 -15.69 -14.53
CA ASP A 239 -1.74 -16.33 -15.43
C ASP A 239 -2.07 -16.19 -16.91
N ASN A 240 -3.25 -15.67 -17.25
CA ASN A 240 -3.64 -15.48 -18.63
C ASN A 240 -3.17 -14.10 -19.14
N PRO A 241 -2.10 -14.02 -19.95
CA PRO A 241 -1.59 -12.74 -20.47
C PRO A 241 -2.57 -12.08 -21.45
N SER A 242 -3.50 -12.83 -22.05
CA SER A 242 -4.51 -12.25 -22.94
C SER A 242 -5.50 -11.33 -22.20
N LEU A 243 -5.67 -11.54 -20.88
CA LEU A 243 -6.52 -10.69 -20.04
C LEU A 243 -5.87 -9.36 -19.68
N LYS A 244 -4.54 -9.24 -19.85
CA LYS A 244 -3.73 -8.08 -19.48
C LYS A 244 -4.09 -7.46 -18.11
N PRO A 245 -4.13 -8.26 -17.03
CA PRO A 245 -4.61 -7.80 -15.74
C PRO A 245 -3.61 -6.83 -15.09
N TYR A 246 -4.14 -5.79 -14.43
CA TYR A 246 -3.36 -4.84 -13.63
C TYR A 246 -4.16 -4.32 -12.43
N ILE A 247 -3.43 -3.79 -11.44
CA ILE A 247 -3.99 -2.92 -10.39
C ILE A 247 -3.36 -1.53 -10.50
N ALA A 248 -4.00 -0.53 -9.92
CA ALA A 248 -3.39 0.80 -9.78
C ALA A 248 -2.72 0.93 -8.41
N LEU A 249 -1.62 1.69 -8.37
CA LEU A 249 -0.93 2.18 -7.19
C LEU A 249 -0.89 3.71 -7.23
#